data_AF-A0A5B2XVT7-F1
#
_entry.id   AF-A0A5B2XVT7-F1
#
_cell.length_a   1.000
_cell.length_b   1.000
_cell.length_c   1.000
_cell.angle_alpha   90.00
_cell.angle_beta   90.00
_cell.angle_gamma   90.00
#
_symmetry.space_group_name_H-M   'P 1'
#
loop_
_entity.id
_entity.type
_entity.pdbx_description
1 polymer ?
#
loop_
_entity_poly.entity_id
_entity_poly.type
_entity_poly.pdbx_seq_one_letter_code
_entity_poly.pdbx_strand_id
1 'polypeptide(L)'
;MRFDVVCVPGSAASAKFLRFAAGNVGLRLLLDPVEVTLHPALSQNGERELAMFLRELAREAAAAAAVLDPDGEPNKHVLMLDDQANRFGESGPGAP
;
A
#
# COMPACT_ATOMS: atom_id res chain seq x y z
N MET A 1 6.90 -0.84 -22.97
CA MET A 1 5.53 -1.39 -23.12
C MET A 1 4.74 -0.95 -21.90
N ARG A 2 3.55 -0.38 -22.08
CA ARG A 2 2.64 0.00 -20.99
C ARG A 2 1.43 -0.91 -21.08
N PHE A 3 1.00 -1.44 -19.96
CA PHE A 3 -0.27 -2.16 -19.83
C PHE A 3 -1.08 -1.45 -18.75
N ASP A 4 -2.38 -1.31 -18.98
CA ASP A 4 -3.31 -0.73 -18.02
C ASP A 4 -4.15 -1.86 -17.43
N VAL A 5 -4.23 -1.91 -16.10
CA VAL A 5 -5.10 -2.83 -15.37
C VAL A 5 -6.23 -2.00 -14.76
N VAL A 6 -7.47 -2.33 -15.12
CA VAL A 6 -8.65 -1.73 -14.52
C VAL A 6 -9.12 -2.64 -13.40
N CYS A 7 -9.07 -2.13 -12.17
CA CYS A 7 -9.60 -2.81 -11.00
C CYS A 7 -10.91 -2.13 -10.55
N VAL A 8 -11.82 -2.91 -9.98
CA VAL A 8 -13.05 -2.39 -9.35
C VAL A 8 -12.98 -2.76 -7.88
N PRO A 9 -12.56 -1.82 -6.99
CA PRO A 9 -12.42 -2.11 -5.57
C PRO A 9 -13.74 -2.63 -4.98
N GLY A 10 -13.73 -3.87 -4.49
CA GLY A 10 -14.85 -4.46 -3.76
C GLY A 10 -14.92 -3.99 -2.30
N SER A 11 -15.90 -4.50 -1.55
CA SER A 11 -16.07 -4.16 -0.13
C SER A 11 -14.90 -4.59 0.77
N ALA A 12 -14.04 -5.50 0.28
CA ALA A 12 -12.84 -5.96 0.97
C ALA A 12 -11.58 -5.15 0.59
N ALA A 13 -11.69 -4.20 -0.33
CA ALA A 13 -10.55 -3.39 -0.76
C ALA A 13 -10.02 -2.54 0.40
N SER A 14 -8.70 -2.40 0.49
CA SER A 14 -8.05 -1.65 1.57
C SER A 14 -6.68 -1.12 1.16
N ALA A 15 -6.28 -0.02 1.80
CA ALA A 15 -4.91 0.49 1.74
C ALA A 15 -4.29 0.39 3.14
N LYS A 16 -3.06 -0.13 3.24
CA LYS A 16 -2.36 -0.34 4.51
C LYS A 16 -0.90 0.09 4.43
N PHE A 17 -0.46 0.84 5.44
CA PHE A 17 0.95 1.07 5.70
C PHE A 17 1.62 -0.23 6.16
N LEU A 18 2.80 -0.51 5.64
CA LEU A 18 3.60 -1.68 6.00
C LEU A 18 4.95 -1.25 6.57
N ARG A 19 5.45 -2.03 7.55
CA ARG A 19 6.87 -2.07 7.92
C ARG A 19 7.42 -3.43 7.50
N PHE A 20 8.57 -3.42 6.82
CA PHE A 20 9.28 -4.61 6.42
C PHE A 20 10.37 -4.94 7.46
N ALA A 21 10.83 -6.20 7.49
CA ALA A 21 11.79 -6.72 8.47
C ALA A 21 13.14 -5.95 8.52
N ALA A 22 13.49 -5.22 7.45
CA ALA A 22 14.69 -4.39 7.36
C ALA A 22 14.47 -2.91 7.79
N GLY A 23 13.34 -2.58 8.41
CA GLY A 23 12.99 -1.22 8.80
C GLY A 23 12.39 -0.36 7.67
N ASN A 24 12.47 -0.84 6.43
CA ASN A 24 11.83 -0.19 5.28
C ASN A 24 10.32 -0.09 5.47
N VAL A 25 9.71 0.92 4.86
CA VAL A 25 8.27 1.15 4.90
C VAL A 25 7.67 1.09 3.51
N GLY A 26 6.38 0.79 3.42
CA GLY A 26 5.67 0.72 2.14
C GLY A 26 4.16 0.89 2.27
N LEU A 27 3.48 0.82 1.13
CA LEU A 27 2.03 0.85 1.05
C LEU A 27 1.55 -0.42 0.33
N ARG A 28 0.62 -1.14 0.93
CA ARG A 28 -0.12 -2.22 0.27
C ARG A 28 -1.52 -1.76 -0.08
N LEU A 29 -1.93 -2.05 -1.30
CA LEU A 29 -3.27 -1.87 -1.82
C LEU A 29 -3.85 -3.26 -2.10
N LEU A 30 -4.92 -3.62 -1.41
CA LEU A 30 -5.76 -4.75 -1.76
C LEU A 30 -6.94 -4.21 -2.55
N LEU A 31 -7.04 -4.58 -3.83
CA LEU A 31 -8.02 -4.05 -4.78
C LEU A 31 -9.06 -5.10 -5.20
N ASP A 32 -8.98 -6.32 -4.65
CA ASP A 32 -9.86 -7.47 -4.88
C ASP A 32 -10.11 -7.81 -6.38
N PRO A 33 -9.40 -8.79 -6.98
CA PRO A 33 -8.46 -9.73 -6.39
C PRO A 33 -7.00 -9.27 -6.41
N VAL A 34 -6.71 -8.09 -6.96
CA VAL A 34 -5.33 -7.63 -7.20
C VAL A 34 -4.72 -7.06 -5.91
N GLU A 35 -3.54 -7.54 -5.55
CA GLU A 35 -2.70 -6.93 -4.50
C GLU A 35 -1.52 -6.19 -5.13
N VAL A 36 -1.31 -4.94 -4.73
CA VAL A 36 -0.16 -4.13 -5.15
C VAL A 36 0.59 -3.67 -3.90
N THR A 37 1.90 -3.94 -3.85
CA THR A 37 2.76 -3.41 -2.80
C THR A 37 3.79 -2.46 -3.39
N LEU A 38 3.82 -1.25 -2.86
CA LEU A 38 4.77 -0.20 -3.22
C LEU A 38 5.92 -0.20 -2.22
N HIS A 39 7.13 -0.44 -2.75
CA HIS A 39 8.37 -0.43 -2.00
C HIS A 39 9.27 0.71 -2.46
N PRO A 40 10.15 1.24 -1.58
CA PRO A 40 11.18 2.16 -2.02
C PRO A 40 12.11 1.45 -3.00
N ALA A 41 12.58 2.19 -4.01
CA ALA A 41 13.62 1.69 -4.90
C ALA A 41 14.92 1.42 -4.11
N LEU A 42 15.76 0.50 -4.60
CA LEU A 42 17.07 0.17 -3.99
C LEU A 42 18.14 1.28 -4.20
N SER A 43 17.72 2.50 -4.48
CA SER A 43 18.60 3.66 -4.67
C SER A 43 18.76 4.44 -3.37
N GLN A 44 19.77 5.31 -3.31
CA GLN A 44 19.99 6.20 -2.16
C GLN A 44 18.80 7.15 -1.89
N ASN A 45 17.94 7.38 -2.89
CA ASN A 45 16.79 8.28 -2.78
C ASN A 45 15.44 7.55 -2.79
N GLY A 46 15.41 6.21 -2.83
CA GLY A 46 14.19 5.45 -3.09
C GLY A 46 13.07 5.72 -2.07
N GLU A 47 13.41 5.93 -0.80
CA GLU A 47 12.43 6.31 0.24
C GLU A 47 11.86 7.71 0.01
N ARG A 48 12.70 8.67 -0.38
CA ARG A 48 12.28 10.03 -0.69
C ARG A 48 11.38 10.05 -1.91
N GLU A 49 11.74 9.31 -2.95
CA GLU A 49 10.95 9.16 -4.18
C GLU A 49 9.58 8.54 -3.89
N LEU A 50 9.55 7.43 -3.13
CA LEU A 50 8.30 6.83 -2.69
C LEU A 50 7.46 7.80 -1.84
N ALA A 51 8.08 8.53 -0.90
CA ALA A 51 7.35 9.49 -0.07
C ALA A 51 6.75 10.65 -0.89
N MET A 52 7.42 11.10 -1.95
CA MET A 52 6.86 12.10 -2.86
C MET A 52 5.67 11.54 -3.64
N PHE A 53 5.83 10.34 -4.21
CA PHE A 53 4.76 9.65 -4.91
C PHE A 53 3.54 9.40 -4.03
N LEU A 54 3.73 8.93 -2.79
CA LEU A 54 2.63 8.65 -1.87
C LEU A 54 1.86 9.92 -1.47
N ARG A 55 2.52 11.07 -1.36
CA ARG A 55 1.85 12.36 -1.11
C ARG A 55 0.99 12.78 -2.30
N GLU A 56 1.50 12.60 -3.51
CA GLU A 56 0.74 12.86 -4.73
C GLU A 56 -0.46 11.91 -4.86
N LEU A 57 -0.23 10.60 -4.65
CA LEU A 57 -1.30 9.60 -4.62
C LEU A 57 -2.38 9.96 -3.60
N ALA A 58 -2.00 10.35 -2.38
CA ALA A 58 -2.95 10.75 -1.35
C ALA A 58 -3.77 11.99 -1.76
N ARG A 59 -3.14 12.97 -2.40
CA ARG A 59 -3.81 14.18 -2.91
C ARG A 59 -4.84 13.84 -3.99
N GLU A 60 -4.44 13.07 -5.00
CA GLU A 60 -5.33 12.70 -6.12
C GLU A 60 -6.45 11.77 -5.64
N ALA A 61 -6.16 10.82 -4.76
CA ALA A 61 -7.17 9.92 -4.18
C ALA A 61 -8.19 10.69 -3.34
N ALA A 62 -7.75 11.66 -2.53
CA ALA A 62 -8.64 12.52 -1.76
C ALA A 62 -9.54 13.37 -2.66
N ALA A 63 -8.97 13.94 -3.74
CA ALA A 63 -9.75 14.71 -4.72
C ALA A 63 -10.79 13.82 -5.42
N ALA A 64 -10.42 12.61 -5.85
CA ALA A 64 -11.34 11.67 -6.47
C ALA A 64 -12.46 11.23 -5.51
N ALA A 65 -12.13 10.95 -4.24
CA ALA A 65 -13.12 10.61 -3.22
C ALA A 65 -14.15 11.73 -3.01
N ALA A 66 -13.71 12.99 -2.92
CA ALA A 66 -14.59 14.15 -2.78
C ALA A 66 -15.53 14.36 -4.00
N VAL A 67 -15.14 13.90 -5.18
CA VAL A 67 -16.01 13.92 -6.38
C VAL A 67 -17.04 12.79 -6.35
N LEU A 68 -16.63 11.60 -5.89
CA LEU A 68 -17.49 10.41 -5.87
C LEU A 68 -18.49 10.41 -4.70
N ASP A 69 -18.08 10.93 -3.55
CA ASP A 69 -18.88 11.03 -2.32
C ASP A 69 -18.62 12.39 -1.63
N PRO A 70 -19.29 13.46 -2.08
CA PRO A 70 -19.03 14.83 -1.59
C PRO A 70 -19.37 15.05 -0.11
N ASP A 71 -20.32 14.26 0.42
CA ASP A 71 -20.78 14.35 1.80
C ASP A 71 -20.10 13.29 2.69
N GLY A 72 -19.15 12.52 2.13
CA GLY A 72 -18.40 11.50 2.84
C GLY A 72 -17.52 12.09 3.95
N GLU A 73 -17.57 11.49 5.13
CA GLU A 73 -16.74 11.91 6.26
C GLU A 73 -15.23 11.74 5.93
N PRO A 74 -14.37 12.71 6.27
CA PRO A 74 -12.94 12.59 6.06
C PRO A 74 -12.41 11.39 6.83
N ASN A 75 -11.65 10.55 6.13
CA ASN A 75 -11.11 9.34 6.71
C ASN A 75 -10.15 9.72 7.86
N LYS A 76 -10.50 9.34 9.10
CA LYS A 76 -9.61 9.57 10.25
C LYS A 76 -8.41 8.65 10.09
N HIS A 77 -7.25 9.19 9.71
CA HIS A 77 -6.02 8.42 9.59
C HIS A 77 -5.64 7.82 10.95
N VAL A 78 -6.04 6.58 11.22
CA VAL A 78 -5.49 5.78 12.31
C VAL A 78 -4.42 4.88 11.69
N LEU A 79 -3.16 5.16 12.02
CA LEU A 79 -2.05 4.28 11.66
C LEU A 79 -2.15 3.00 12.50
N MET A 80 -2.95 2.04 12.02
CA MET A 80 -2.91 0.67 12.52
C MET A 80 -1.63 0.02 12.00
N LEU A 81 -0.64 -0.13 12.87
CA LEU A 81 0.62 -0.81 12.56
C LEU A 81 0.35 -2.32 12.45
N ASP A 82 0.30 -2.82 11.22
CA ASP A 82 0.21 -4.25 10.93
C ASP A 82 1.64 -4.82 10.92
N ASP A 83 2.04 -5.49 12.01
CA ASP A 83 3.38 -6.07 12.16
C ASP A 83 3.47 -7.38 11.35
N GLN A 84 3.57 -7.25 10.03
CA GLN A 84 3.62 -8.38 9.09
C GLN A 84 5.01 -9.06 9.05
N ALA A 85 5.95 -8.69 9.93
CA ALA A 85 7.27 -9.30 10.02
C ALA A 85 7.22 -10.82 10.28
N ASN A 86 6.09 -11.35 10.75
CA ASN A 86 5.96 -12.75 11.17
C ASN A 86 5.40 -13.71 10.10
N ARG A 87 5.06 -13.26 8.89
CA ARG A 87 4.40 -14.12 7.87
C ARG A 87 5.32 -14.76 6.83
N PHE A 88 6.58 -14.34 6.75
CA PHE A 88 7.56 -14.89 5.80
C PHE A 88 8.64 -15.77 6.46
N GLY A 89 8.52 -16.08 7.77
CA GLY A 89 9.52 -16.81 8.55
C GLY A 89 9.31 -18.33 8.69
N GLU A 90 8.13 -18.86 8.36
CA GLU A 90 7.84 -20.30 8.47
C GLU A 90 7.90 -20.99 7.09
N SER A 91 9.09 -21.06 6.53
CA SER A 91 9.42 -22.01 5.47
C SER A 91 10.86 -22.46 5.66
N GLY A 92 11.09 -23.20 6.75
CA GLY A 92 12.35 -23.91 6.96
C GLY A 92 12.47 -25.08 5.98
N PRO A 93 13.60 -25.24 5.27
CA PRO A 93 13.85 -26.42 4.44
C PRO A 93 14.28 -27.61 5.31
N GLY A 94 13.67 -28.78 5.06
CA GLY A 94 14.15 -30.17 5.34
C GLY A 94 14.85 -30.46 6.68
N ALA A 95 14.38 -31.40 7.49
CA ALA A 95 14.64 -32.85 7.38
C ALA A 95 14.97 -33.36 8.81
N PRO A 96 15.07 -34.67 9.12
CA PRO A 96 14.78 -35.90 8.36
C PRO A 96 13.53 -36.67 8.83
#